data_AF-A0A5B7EGP3-F1
#
_entry.id   AF-A0A5B7EGP3-F1
#
_cell.length_a   1.000
_cell.length_b   1.000
_cell.length_c   1.000
_cell.angle_alpha   90.00
_cell.angle_beta   90.00
_cell.angle_gamma   90.00
#
_symmetry.space_group_name_H-M   'P 1'
#
loop_
_entity.id
_entity.type
_entity.pdbx_description
1 polymer ?
#
loop_
_entity_poly.entity_id
_entity_poly.type
_entity_poly.pdbx_seq_one_letter_code
_entity_poly.pdbx_strand_id
1 'polypeptide(L)'
;MTARGISLKVAAEQWVPWTKVTSMPDGNTTLGGPTGKLMEVLAKVMMFEYELVRPPDGLWGAEQPDKSWSGMMGMVYREVGGTVAPVAVQTREVEFALGPFTITPQREAVSDFAIPLASENQAIIMQRPRQETDMGGFLKAFTTEVRRWCSIFFRCRILQVWLLTALSVAAISSATILLVRAESRVFGRTIKNITSHSMLWVVKALTQEGKLR
;
A
#
# COMPACT_ATOMS: atom_id res chain seq x y z
N MET A 1 25.05 -7.20 -53.27
CA MET A 1 25.10 -8.66 -53.10
C MET A 1 23.74 -9.08 -52.56
N THR A 2 22.86 -9.49 -53.45
CA THR A 2 21.43 -9.74 -53.23
C THR A 2 21.26 -11.15 -52.64
N ALA A 3 20.88 -11.21 -51.36
CA ALA A 3 20.52 -12.45 -50.68
C ALA A 3 19.23 -13.03 -51.31
N ARG A 4 19.10 -14.36 -51.33
CA ARG A 4 17.85 -15.04 -51.69
C ARG A 4 16.74 -14.53 -50.76
N GLY A 5 15.69 -13.94 -51.33
CA GLY A 5 14.57 -13.30 -50.64
C GLY A 5 13.70 -14.28 -49.86
N ILE A 6 14.15 -14.67 -48.67
CA ILE A 6 13.33 -15.34 -47.67
C ILE A 6 12.81 -14.23 -46.75
N SER A 7 11.50 -13.99 -46.81
CA SER A 7 10.79 -13.07 -45.92
C SER A 7 10.00 -13.88 -44.90
N LEU A 8 10.30 -13.69 -43.63
CA LEU A 8 9.71 -14.45 -42.53
C LEU A 8 8.67 -13.62 -41.76
N LYS A 9 7.54 -14.22 -41.41
CA LYS A 9 6.53 -13.60 -40.54
C LYS A 9 6.86 -13.89 -39.08
N VAL A 10 7.09 -12.83 -38.32
CA VAL A 10 7.48 -12.90 -36.91
C VAL A 10 6.37 -12.28 -36.05
N ALA A 11 5.77 -13.09 -35.18
CA ALA A 11 4.88 -12.59 -34.15
C ALA A 11 5.65 -11.90 -33.04
N ALA A 12 5.27 -10.69 -32.65
CA ALA A 12 5.83 -10.02 -31.48
C ALA A 12 4.77 -9.14 -30.80
N GLU A 13 4.80 -9.14 -29.46
CA GLU A 13 3.94 -8.28 -28.64
C GLU A 13 4.79 -7.40 -27.71
N GLN A 14 4.22 -6.27 -27.29
CA GLN A 14 4.93 -5.30 -26.48
C GLN A 14 5.17 -5.81 -25.05
N TRP A 15 6.43 -5.82 -24.63
CA TRP A 15 6.84 -6.13 -23.26
C TRP A 15 8.09 -5.33 -22.88
N VAL A 16 7.91 -4.17 -22.28
CA VAL A 16 9.02 -3.29 -21.88
C VAL A 16 9.68 -3.87 -20.62
N PRO A 17 11.03 -3.92 -20.55
CA PRO A 17 12.00 -3.28 -21.45
C PRO A 17 12.48 -4.13 -22.64
N TRP A 18 12.12 -5.41 -22.71
CA TRP A 18 12.66 -6.38 -23.68
C TRP A 18 12.25 -6.13 -25.13
N THR A 19 10.95 -6.02 -25.37
CA THR A 19 10.36 -5.93 -26.70
C THR A 19 9.51 -4.68 -26.78
N LYS A 20 9.98 -3.68 -27.54
CA LYS A 20 9.22 -2.44 -27.77
C LYS A 20 8.65 -2.47 -29.18
N VAL A 21 7.35 -2.69 -29.30
CA VAL A 21 6.65 -2.64 -30.59
C VAL A 21 6.13 -1.22 -30.79
N THR A 22 6.53 -0.55 -31.87
CA THR A 22 6.08 0.82 -32.18
C THR A 22 5.44 0.84 -33.57
N SER A 23 4.15 1.14 -33.62
CA SER A 23 3.43 1.35 -34.87
C SER A 23 3.74 2.75 -35.40
N MET A 24 4.26 2.82 -36.62
CA MET A 24 4.52 4.07 -37.32
C MET A 24 3.23 4.62 -37.95
N PRO A 25 3.16 5.94 -38.22
CA PRO A 25 2.03 6.54 -38.94
C PRO A 25 1.75 5.91 -40.30
N ASP A 26 2.79 5.35 -40.94
CA ASP A 26 2.73 4.70 -42.24
C ASP A 26 2.10 3.28 -42.19
N GLY A 27 1.63 2.84 -41.03
CA GLY A 27 1.07 1.51 -40.79
C GLY A 27 2.13 0.42 -40.55
N ASN A 28 3.40 0.72 -40.80
CA ASN A 28 4.49 -0.22 -40.54
C ASN A 28 4.77 -0.36 -39.03
N THR A 29 5.02 -1.58 -38.58
CA THR A 29 5.34 -1.85 -37.18
C THR A 29 6.84 -2.10 -37.04
N THR A 30 7.48 -1.39 -36.11
CA THR A 30 8.92 -1.55 -35.84
C THR A 30 9.15 -2.21 -34.49
N LEU A 31 10.18 -3.07 -34.45
CA LEU A 31 10.61 -3.79 -33.27
C LEU A 31 11.85 -3.13 -32.68
N GLY A 32 11.75 -2.67 -31.44
CA GLY A 32 12.84 -2.13 -30.65
C GLY A 32 13.08 -2.90 -29.36
N GLY A 33 13.99 -2.38 -28.54
CA GLY A 33 14.46 -3.05 -27.32
C GLY A 33 15.56 -4.09 -27.59
N PRO A 34 16.08 -4.75 -26.54
CA PRO A 34 17.10 -5.79 -26.66
C PRO A 34 16.72 -6.90 -27.65
N THR A 35 15.47 -7.37 -27.61
CA THR A 35 15.00 -8.46 -28.48
C THR A 35 14.91 -8.01 -29.95
N GLY A 36 14.57 -6.73 -30.19
CA GLY A 36 14.60 -6.14 -31.53
C GLY A 36 16.00 -6.07 -32.12
N LYS A 37 16.98 -5.66 -31.30
CA LYS A 37 18.40 -5.66 -31.72
C LYS A 37 18.94 -7.04 -31.99
N LEU A 38 18.52 -8.04 -31.21
CA LEU A 38 18.87 -9.42 -31.49
C LEU A 38 18.30 -9.87 -32.85
N MET A 39 17.03 -9.56 -33.13
CA MET A 39 16.39 -9.91 -34.40
C MET A 39 17.07 -9.22 -35.60
N GLU A 40 17.45 -7.95 -35.48
CA GLU A 40 18.23 -7.23 -36.50
C GLU A 40 19.58 -7.94 -36.79
N VAL A 41 20.28 -8.40 -35.75
CA VAL A 41 21.54 -9.14 -35.91
C VAL A 41 21.31 -10.50 -36.56
N LEU A 42 20.28 -11.23 -36.13
CA LEU A 42 19.90 -12.53 -36.72
C LEU A 42 19.55 -12.38 -38.20
N ALA A 43 18.72 -11.41 -38.55
CA ALA A 43 18.35 -11.09 -39.93
C ALA A 43 19.58 -10.79 -40.79
N LYS A 44 20.54 -10.02 -40.26
CA LYS A 44 21.78 -9.67 -40.96
C LYS A 44 22.71 -10.86 -41.14
N VAL A 45 22.89 -11.70 -40.12
CA VAL A 45 23.81 -12.85 -40.16
C VAL A 45 23.25 -13.99 -41.02
N MET A 46 21.96 -14.26 -40.90
CA MET A 46 21.29 -15.33 -41.64
C MET A 46 20.71 -14.88 -42.99
N MET A 47 20.84 -13.58 -43.31
CA MET A 47 20.45 -12.98 -44.59
C MET A 47 18.96 -13.18 -44.96
N PHE A 48 18.05 -12.95 -44.00
CA PHE A 48 16.60 -12.97 -44.23
C PHE A 48 15.98 -11.61 -43.93
N GLU A 49 14.83 -11.35 -44.54
CA GLU A 49 13.97 -10.22 -44.20
C GLU A 49 12.81 -10.70 -43.33
N TYR A 50 12.20 -9.83 -42.53
CA TYR A 50 11.09 -10.22 -41.68
C TYR A 50 9.98 -9.17 -41.66
N GLU A 51 8.75 -9.65 -41.54
CA GLU A 51 7.53 -8.88 -41.33
C GLU A 51 7.03 -9.10 -39.90
N LEU A 52 6.76 -8.03 -39.19
CA LEU A 52 6.22 -8.09 -37.83
C LEU A 52 4.70 -8.19 -37.85
N VAL A 53 4.17 -9.22 -37.23
CA VAL A 53 2.73 -9.41 -37.04
C VAL A 53 2.42 -9.34 -35.56
N ARG A 54 1.41 -8.56 -35.18
CA ARG A 54 0.93 -8.54 -33.79
C ARG A 54 -0.21 -9.53 -33.62
N PRO A 55 -0.29 -10.23 -32.49
CA PRO A 55 -1.44 -11.07 -32.19
C PRO A 55 -2.71 -10.20 -32.11
N PRO A 56 -3.82 -10.60 -32.76
CA PRO A 56 -5.05 -9.81 -32.79
C PRO A 56 -5.71 -9.65 -31.41
N ASP A 57 -5.46 -10.60 -30.50
CA ASP A 57 -5.91 -10.59 -29.11
C ASP A 57 -4.92 -9.93 -28.15
N GLY A 58 -3.70 -9.60 -28.58
CA GLY A 58 -2.66 -9.01 -27.73
C GLY A 58 -2.11 -9.95 -26.66
N LEU A 59 -2.32 -11.26 -26.80
CA LEU A 59 -1.92 -12.25 -25.79
C LEU A 59 -0.70 -13.07 -26.23
N TRP A 60 0.04 -13.58 -25.24
CA TRP A 60 1.15 -14.52 -25.46
C TRP A 60 0.67 -15.87 -25.96
N GLY A 61 -0.48 -16.29 -25.45
CA GLY A 61 -1.13 -17.55 -25.78
C GLY A 61 -1.22 -18.53 -24.63
N ALA A 62 -2.40 -19.13 -24.52
CA ALA A 62 -2.75 -20.15 -23.56
C ALA A 62 -3.58 -21.23 -24.27
N GLU A 63 -3.46 -22.47 -23.79
CA GLU A 63 -4.31 -23.57 -24.21
C GLU A 63 -5.74 -23.30 -23.70
N GLN A 64 -6.69 -23.36 -24.62
CA GLN A 64 -8.11 -23.20 -24.34
C GLN A 64 -8.75 -24.57 -24.03
N PRO A 65 -9.95 -24.60 -23.41
CA PRO A 65 -10.65 -25.85 -23.10
C PRO A 65 -10.94 -26.73 -24.33
N ASP A 66 -11.01 -26.12 -25.51
CA ASP A 66 -11.24 -26.77 -26.81
C ASP A 66 -9.96 -27.30 -27.48
N LYS A 67 -8.82 -27.28 -26.77
CA LYS A 67 -7.49 -27.63 -27.28
C LYS A 67 -6.95 -26.69 -28.36
N SER A 68 -7.60 -25.55 -28.59
CA SER A 68 -7.04 -24.47 -29.40
C SER A 68 -6.05 -23.64 -28.59
N TRP A 69 -5.22 -22.87 -29.29
CA TRP A 69 -4.28 -21.93 -28.69
C TRP A 69 -4.63 -20.50 -29.07
N SER A 70 -4.63 -19.60 -28.08
CA SER A 70 -4.76 -18.16 -28.28
C SER A 70 -3.41 -17.48 -28.48
N GLY A 71 -3.41 -16.18 -28.76
CA GLY A 71 -2.20 -15.36 -28.78
C GLY A 71 -1.17 -15.76 -29.83
N MET A 72 0.07 -15.37 -29.56
CA MET A 72 1.21 -15.71 -30.42
C MET A 72 1.47 -17.21 -30.49
N MET A 73 1.24 -17.97 -29.41
CA MET A 73 1.29 -19.44 -29.46
C MET A 73 0.28 -20.00 -30.47
N GLY A 74 -0.93 -19.44 -30.49
CA GLY A 74 -1.98 -19.80 -31.46
C GLY A 74 -1.57 -19.51 -32.89
N MET A 75 -0.89 -18.40 -33.15
CA MET A 75 -0.40 -18.06 -34.48
C MET A 75 0.72 -19.00 -34.95
N VAL A 76 1.60 -19.44 -34.05
CA VAL A 76 2.64 -20.44 -34.38
C VAL A 76 2.02 -21.82 -34.59
N TYR A 77 1.00 -22.16 -33.80
CA TYR A 77 0.33 -23.46 -33.84
C TYR A 77 -0.60 -23.64 -35.05
N ARG A 78 -1.35 -22.59 -35.44
CA ARG A 78 -2.30 -22.66 -36.55
C ARG A 78 -1.58 -22.64 -37.89
N GLU A 79 -1.92 -23.62 -38.71
CA GLU A 79 -1.59 -23.64 -40.13
C GLU A 79 -2.61 -22.80 -40.92
N VAL A 80 -2.11 -21.87 -41.72
CA VAL A 80 -2.85 -21.14 -42.75
C VAL A 80 -3.10 -22.09 -43.91
N GLY A 81 -4.25 -22.77 -43.86
CA GLY A 81 -4.76 -23.55 -44.99
C GLY A 81 -5.26 -24.91 -44.56
N GLY A 82 -6.57 -25.00 -44.29
CA GLY A 82 -7.27 -26.27 -44.05
C GLY A 82 -7.40 -27.17 -45.29
N THR A 83 -6.32 -27.38 -46.06
CA THR A 83 -6.34 -28.28 -47.20
C THR A 83 -5.27 -29.35 -47.06
N VAL A 84 -5.77 -30.55 -46.80
CA VAL A 84 -5.09 -31.84 -46.87
C VAL A 84 -4.43 -31.97 -48.25
N ALA A 85 -3.16 -31.59 -48.38
CA ALA A 85 -2.35 -31.88 -49.55
C ALA A 85 -1.09 -32.64 -49.10
N PRO A 86 -0.84 -33.85 -49.60
CA PRO A 86 0.34 -34.61 -49.24
C PRO A 86 1.54 -33.93 -49.91
N VAL A 87 2.47 -33.44 -49.11
CA VAL A 87 3.73 -32.79 -49.55
C VAL A 87 3.54 -31.34 -50.02
N ALA A 88 3.23 -30.43 -49.09
CA ALA A 88 3.41 -28.99 -49.29
C ALA A 88 3.74 -28.30 -47.96
N VAL A 89 4.64 -27.32 -48.04
CA VAL A 89 5.13 -26.46 -46.95
C VAL A 89 4.04 -26.13 -45.94
N GLN A 90 4.26 -26.55 -44.69
CA GLN A 90 3.40 -26.25 -43.54
C GLN A 90 3.36 -24.73 -43.34
N THR A 91 2.37 -24.07 -43.92
CA THR A 91 2.28 -22.60 -43.93
C THR A 91 1.67 -22.17 -42.60
N ARG A 92 2.50 -21.91 -41.58
CA ARG A 92 2.03 -21.37 -40.29
C ARG A 92 1.60 -19.90 -40.45
N GLU A 93 0.73 -19.37 -39.58
CA GLU A 93 0.38 -17.93 -39.61
C GLU A 93 1.62 -17.06 -39.41
N VAL A 94 2.55 -17.55 -38.58
CA VAL A 94 3.88 -16.99 -38.35
C VAL A 94 4.90 -18.13 -38.21
N GLU A 95 6.14 -17.89 -38.63
CA GLU A 95 7.22 -18.90 -38.48
C GLU A 95 7.91 -18.80 -37.13
N PHE A 96 7.93 -17.60 -36.53
CA PHE A 96 8.57 -17.35 -35.24
C PHE A 96 7.68 -16.48 -34.35
N ALA A 97 7.66 -16.77 -33.06
CA ALA A 97 7.14 -15.87 -32.04
C ALA A 97 8.29 -15.36 -31.18
N LEU A 98 8.38 -14.04 -31.05
CA LEU A 98 9.47 -13.36 -30.37
C LEU A 98 8.96 -12.63 -29.13
N GLY A 99 9.58 -12.98 -28.00
CA GLY A 99 9.36 -12.30 -26.74
C GLY A 99 9.75 -13.17 -25.54
N PRO A 100 9.47 -12.70 -24.31
CA PRO A 100 9.73 -13.42 -23.07
C PRO A 100 8.77 -14.60 -22.89
N PHE A 101 8.97 -15.66 -23.66
CA PHE A 101 8.22 -16.89 -23.47
C PHE A 101 8.79 -17.71 -22.32
N THR A 102 7.96 -17.98 -21.32
CA THR A 102 8.26 -19.03 -20.34
C THR A 102 8.10 -20.38 -21.01
N ILE A 103 9.17 -21.18 -20.96
CA ILE A 103 9.18 -22.57 -21.41
C ILE A 103 8.43 -23.39 -20.36
N THR A 104 7.27 -23.92 -20.74
CA THR A 104 6.46 -24.82 -19.91
C THR A 104 6.13 -26.08 -20.70
N PRO A 105 5.93 -27.24 -20.04
CA PRO A 105 5.66 -28.51 -20.74
C PRO A 105 4.46 -28.44 -21.70
N GLN A 106 3.43 -27.65 -21.35
CA GLN A 106 2.24 -27.46 -22.18
C GLN A 106 2.57 -26.72 -23.48
N ARG A 107 3.47 -25.74 -23.43
CA ARG A 107 3.90 -24.98 -24.62
C ARG A 107 4.90 -25.78 -25.44
N GLU A 108 5.79 -26.50 -24.78
CA GLU A 108 6.77 -27.38 -25.43
C GLU A 108 6.10 -28.53 -26.21
N ALA A 109 4.90 -28.95 -25.78
CA ALA A 109 4.13 -29.96 -26.51
C ALA A 109 3.62 -29.51 -27.90
N VAL A 110 3.59 -28.20 -28.18
CA VAL A 110 3.04 -27.64 -29.44
C VAL A 110 4.03 -26.80 -30.23
N SER A 111 5.13 -26.36 -29.60
CA SER A 111 6.15 -25.55 -30.25
C SER A 111 7.54 -25.85 -29.67
N ASP A 112 8.54 -25.87 -30.54
CA ASP A 112 9.93 -25.97 -30.12
C ASP A 112 10.47 -24.61 -29.67
N PHE A 113 11.28 -24.61 -28.60
CA PHE A 113 11.92 -23.41 -28.07
C PHE A 113 13.41 -23.38 -28.39
N ALA A 114 13.92 -22.18 -28.67
CA ALA A 114 15.36 -21.93 -28.72
C ALA A 114 15.97 -21.91 -27.31
N ILE A 115 17.30 -21.92 -27.24
CA ILE A 115 18.03 -21.73 -25.98
C ILE A 115 17.63 -20.39 -25.36
N PRO A 116 17.22 -20.36 -24.08
CA PRO A 116 16.75 -19.13 -23.44
C PRO A 116 17.89 -18.10 -23.35
N LEU A 117 17.60 -16.88 -23.78
CA LEU A 117 18.54 -15.76 -23.77
C LEU A 117 18.73 -15.14 -22.38
N ALA A 118 17.69 -15.25 -21.56
CA ALA A 118 17.65 -14.75 -20.19
C ALA A 118 16.84 -15.71 -19.31
N SER A 119 17.25 -15.84 -18.07
CA SER A 119 16.50 -16.55 -17.03
C SER A 119 16.08 -15.53 -15.98
N GLU A 120 14.78 -15.43 -15.73
CA GLU A 120 14.20 -14.55 -14.73
C GLU A 120 13.61 -15.38 -13.58
N ASN A 121 13.86 -14.94 -12.35
CA ASN A 121 13.28 -15.55 -11.16
C ASN A 121 11.97 -14.82 -10.81
N GLN A 122 10.94 -15.59 -10.43
CA GLN A 122 9.72 -15.02 -9.88
C GLN A 122 9.97 -14.52 -8.45
N ALA A 123 9.68 -13.26 -8.21
CA ALA A 123 9.82 -12.64 -6.90
C ALA A 123 8.58 -11.81 -6.55
N ILE A 124 8.22 -11.78 -5.27
CA ILE A 124 7.15 -10.92 -4.77
C ILE A 124 7.74 -9.52 -4.53
N ILE A 125 7.21 -8.54 -5.24
CA ILE A 125 7.57 -7.14 -5.03
C ILE A 125 6.61 -6.54 -4.00
N MET A 126 7.14 -6.10 -2.87
CA MET A 126 6.38 -5.38 -1.83
C MET A 126 6.98 -4.00 -1.59
N GLN A 127 6.13 -3.06 -1.17
CA GLN A 127 6.61 -1.76 -0.73
C GLN A 127 7.53 -1.97 0.48
N ARG A 128 8.73 -1.37 0.43
CA ARG A 128 9.62 -1.35 1.59
C ARG A 128 8.86 -0.71 2.78
N PRO A 129 8.73 -1.39 3.92
CA PRO A 129 8.03 -0.81 5.06
C PRO A 129 8.78 0.45 5.50
N ARG A 130 8.04 1.56 5.63
CA ARG A 130 8.59 2.77 6.25
C ARG A 130 8.47 2.61 7.76
N GLN A 131 9.58 2.78 8.47
CA GLN A 131 9.52 2.89 9.92
C GLN A 131 8.94 4.26 10.27
N GLU A 132 7.74 4.27 10.85
CA GLU A 132 7.19 5.47 11.46
C GLU A 132 7.84 5.65 12.84
N THR A 133 8.39 6.83 13.10
CA THR A 133 8.96 7.15 14.42
C THR A 133 7.83 7.36 15.41
N ASP A 134 7.53 6.34 16.19
CA ASP A 134 6.58 6.42 17.30
C ASP A 134 7.29 6.89 18.58
N MET A 135 7.26 8.20 18.85
CA MET A 135 7.82 8.78 20.08
C MET A 135 7.14 8.24 21.35
N GLY A 136 5.90 7.77 21.24
CA GLY A 136 5.11 7.18 22.32
C GLY A 136 5.23 5.66 22.41
N GLY A 137 6.12 5.03 21.63
CA GLY A 137 6.26 3.58 21.58
C GLY A 137 6.53 2.94 22.95
N PHE A 138 7.23 3.66 23.84
CA PHE A 138 7.47 3.21 25.22
C PHE A 138 6.18 3.06 26.05
N LEU A 139 5.13 3.83 25.73
CA LEU A 139 3.85 3.74 26.43
C LEU A 139 3.05 2.50 26.03
N LYS A 140 3.28 1.95 24.83
CA LYS A 140 2.59 0.75 24.33
C LYS A 140 2.92 -0.51 25.15
N ALA A 141 4.08 -0.53 25.82
CA ALA A 141 4.47 -1.64 26.69
C ALA A 141 3.67 -1.67 28.01
N PHE A 142 3.12 -0.53 28.47
CA PHE A 142 2.27 -0.52 29.65
C PHE A 142 0.89 -1.05 29.27
N THR A 143 0.55 -2.21 29.82
CA THR A 143 -0.75 -2.86 29.62
C THR A 143 -1.89 -1.95 30.11
N THR A 144 -3.09 -2.15 29.56
CA THR A 144 -4.32 -1.44 29.98
C THR A 144 -4.53 -1.49 31.49
N GLU A 145 -4.07 -2.56 32.13
CA GLU A 145 -4.11 -2.74 33.57
C GLU A 145 -3.23 -1.72 34.31
N VAL A 146 -1.97 -1.54 33.94
CA VAL A 146 -1.08 -0.55 34.59
C VAL A 146 -1.66 0.86 34.45
N ARG A 147 -2.17 1.19 33.26
CA ARG A 147 -2.86 2.48 33.03
C ARG A 147 -4.09 2.64 33.94
N ARG A 148 -4.86 1.56 34.14
CA ARG A 148 -6.02 1.54 35.04
C ARG A 148 -5.61 1.77 36.49
N TRP A 149 -4.59 1.07 36.98
CA TRP A 149 -4.07 1.25 38.34
C TRP A 149 -3.57 2.68 38.57
N CYS A 150 -2.76 3.23 37.66
CA CYS A 150 -2.31 4.63 37.75
C CYS A 150 -3.49 5.60 37.82
N SER A 151 -4.53 5.40 37.01
CA SER A 151 -5.73 6.26 37.02
C SER A 151 -6.49 6.20 38.35
N ILE A 152 -6.55 5.03 39.00
CA ILE A 152 -7.17 4.85 40.31
C ILE A 152 -6.36 5.60 41.38
N PHE A 153 -5.03 5.45 41.38
CA PHE A 153 -4.16 6.17 42.31
C PHE A 153 -4.30 7.68 42.20
N PHE A 154 -4.29 8.23 40.97
CA PHE A 154 -4.48 9.66 40.77
C PHE A 154 -5.84 10.15 41.29
N ARG A 155 -6.93 9.43 41.00
CA ARG A 155 -8.27 9.77 41.50
C ARG A 155 -8.35 9.73 43.03
N CYS A 156 -7.78 8.71 43.67
CA CYS A 156 -7.75 8.61 45.13
C CYS A 156 -6.96 9.76 45.77
N ARG A 157 -5.80 10.13 45.21
CA ARG A 157 -5.00 11.25 45.73
C ARG A 157 -5.70 12.58 45.58
N ILE A 158 -6.36 12.81 44.44
CA ILE A 158 -7.16 14.02 44.21
C ILE A 158 -8.33 14.08 45.20
N LEU A 159 -9.08 12.99 45.37
CA LEU A 159 -10.20 12.93 46.34
C LEU A 159 -9.73 13.18 47.78
N GLN A 160 -8.58 12.62 48.17
CA GLN A 160 -7.99 12.85 49.50
C GLN A 160 -7.67 14.33 49.73
N VAL A 161 -7.06 15.02 48.74
CA VAL A 161 -6.75 16.45 48.84
C VAL A 161 -8.03 17.27 48.97
N TRP A 162 -9.03 17.04 48.12
CA TRP A 162 -10.30 17.76 48.19
C TRP A 162 -11.04 17.54 49.51
N LEU A 163 -11.07 16.30 50.02
CA LEU A 163 -11.67 15.98 51.31
C LEU A 163 -10.98 16.73 52.47
N LEU A 164 -9.64 16.75 52.48
CA LEU A 164 -8.88 17.50 53.49
C LEU A 164 -9.16 19.01 53.41
N THR A 165 -9.25 19.56 52.20
CA THR A 165 -9.62 20.98 52.03
C THR A 165 -11.05 21.27 52.48
N ALA A 166 -12.01 20.36 52.25
CA ALA A 166 -13.38 20.54 52.69
C ALA A 166 -13.49 20.46 54.23
N LEU A 167 -12.79 19.51 54.86
CA LEU A 167 -12.74 19.35 56.31
C LEU A 167 -12.10 20.57 57.00
N SER A 168 -11.01 21.12 56.45
CA SER A 168 -10.37 22.30 57.01
C SER A 168 -11.28 23.52 56.94
N VAL A 169 -12.00 23.72 55.84
CA VAL A 169 -12.98 24.80 55.67
C VAL A 169 -14.18 24.65 56.62
N ALA A 170 -14.67 23.42 56.82
CA ALA A 170 -15.73 23.14 57.78
C ALA A 170 -15.27 23.44 59.23
N ALA A 171 -14.04 23.07 59.60
CA ALA A 171 -13.49 23.36 60.92
C ALA A 171 -13.36 24.88 61.16
N ILE A 172 -12.78 25.62 60.21
CA ILE A 172 -12.61 27.08 60.31
C ILE A 172 -13.96 27.80 60.40
N SER A 173 -14.95 27.40 59.60
CA SER A 173 -16.29 27.99 59.65
C SER A 173 -17.00 27.68 60.97
N SER A 174 -16.85 26.48 61.53
CA SER A 174 -17.43 26.16 62.85
C SER A 174 -16.80 26.99 63.98
N ALA A 175 -15.48 27.19 63.96
CA ALA A 175 -14.77 27.99 64.95
C ALA A 175 -15.17 29.47 64.90
N THR A 176 -15.29 30.04 63.70
CA THR A 176 -15.74 31.43 63.53
C THR A 176 -17.19 31.63 63.99
N ILE A 177 -18.08 30.68 63.71
CA ILE A 177 -19.47 30.72 64.20
C ILE A 177 -19.51 30.68 65.75
N LEU A 178 -18.68 29.86 66.40
CA LEU A 178 -18.61 29.79 67.86
C LEU A 178 -18.11 31.10 68.48
N LEU A 179 -17.07 31.71 67.89
CA LEU A 179 -16.56 33.01 68.34
C LEU A 179 -17.61 34.10 68.21
N VAL A 180 -18.25 34.22 67.05
CA VAL A 180 -19.30 35.24 66.83
C VAL A 180 -20.50 35.02 67.76
N ARG A 181 -20.85 33.75 68.07
CA ARG A 181 -21.87 33.44 69.08
C ARG A 181 -21.44 33.85 70.49
N ALA A 182 -20.18 33.64 70.87
CA ALA A 182 -19.65 34.06 72.16
C ALA A 182 -19.64 35.60 72.29
N GLU A 183 -19.17 36.31 71.26
CA GLU A 183 -19.20 37.77 71.22
C GLU A 183 -20.63 38.33 71.27
N SER A 184 -21.58 37.73 70.55
CA SER A 184 -22.98 38.13 70.58
C SER A 184 -23.60 38.00 71.98
N ARG A 185 -23.21 36.99 72.75
CA ARG A 185 -23.62 36.85 74.17
C ARG A 185 -23.02 37.92 75.07
N VAL A 186 -21.75 38.27 74.88
CA VAL A 186 -21.03 39.25 75.71
C VAL A 186 -21.50 40.69 75.43
N PHE A 187 -21.69 41.04 74.16
CA PHE A 187 -22.00 42.42 73.76
C PHE A 187 -23.50 42.71 73.58
N GLY A 188 -24.37 41.73 73.83
CA GLY A 188 -25.83 41.91 73.74
C GLY A 188 -26.34 42.33 72.35
N ARG A 189 -25.54 42.16 71.30
CA ARG A 189 -25.88 42.53 69.91
C ARG A 189 -26.46 41.34 69.16
N THR A 190 -27.67 41.48 68.64
CA THR A 190 -28.35 40.46 67.82
C THR A 190 -27.95 40.60 66.35
N ILE A 191 -27.07 39.73 65.86
CA ILE A 191 -26.70 39.67 64.43
C ILE A 191 -27.69 38.74 63.71
N LYS A 192 -28.44 39.26 62.74
CA LYS A 192 -29.30 38.45 61.85
C LYS A 192 -28.42 37.70 60.82
N ASN A 193 -28.73 36.44 60.53
CA ASN A 193 -28.04 35.59 59.54
C ASN A 193 -26.53 35.35 59.80
N ILE A 194 -26.19 34.84 60.99
CA ILE A 194 -24.80 34.56 61.43
C ILE A 194 -24.03 33.57 60.53
N THR A 195 -24.70 32.58 59.96
CA THR A 195 -24.08 31.51 59.16
C THR A 195 -23.63 31.98 57.79
N SER A 196 -24.46 32.76 57.08
CA SER A 196 -24.13 33.28 55.75
C SER A 196 -23.00 34.32 55.81
N HIS A 197 -22.98 35.17 56.83
CA HIS A 197 -21.89 36.13 57.03
C HIS A 197 -20.56 35.43 57.33
N SER A 198 -20.54 34.46 58.24
CA SER A 198 -19.32 33.70 58.57
C SER A 198 -18.78 32.95 57.34
N MET A 199 -19.68 32.40 56.52
CA MET A 199 -19.32 31.72 55.27
C MET A 199 -18.70 32.68 54.24
N LEU A 200 -19.23 33.91 54.10
CA LEU A 200 -18.64 34.94 53.24
C LEU A 200 -17.22 35.35 53.69
N TRP A 201 -16.98 35.44 55.00
CA TRP A 201 -15.64 35.73 55.54
C TRP A 201 -14.64 34.63 55.24
N VAL A 202 -15.04 33.36 55.36
CA VAL A 202 -14.20 32.20 55.04
C VAL A 202 -13.87 32.17 53.54
N VAL A 203 -14.85 32.41 52.67
CA VAL A 203 -14.60 32.49 51.21
C VAL A 203 -13.64 33.61 50.89
N LYS A 204 -13.83 34.81 51.46
CA LYS A 204 -12.93 35.96 51.25
C LYS A 204 -11.51 35.72 51.74
N ALA A 205 -11.34 34.95 52.84
CA ALA A 205 -10.03 34.57 53.35
C ALA A 205 -9.32 33.57 52.42
N LEU A 206 -10.07 32.64 51.82
CA LEU A 206 -9.52 31.61 50.91
C LEU A 206 -9.18 32.17 49.54
N THR A 207 -9.95 33.12 49.01
CA THR A 207 -9.70 33.70 47.68
C THR A 207 -8.53 34.67 47.67
N GLN A 208 -7.90 34.97 48.83
CA GLN A 208 -6.85 35.98 49.00
C GLN A 208 -7.11 37.22 48.14
N GLU A 209 -8.36 37.69 48.09
CA GLU A 209 -8.66 38.97 47.46
C GLU A 209 -8.08 40.07 48.36
N GLY A 210 -6.78 40.31 48.18
CA GLY A 210 -6.15 41.54 48.60
C GLY A 210 -6.95 42.66 47.97
N LYS A 211 -7.36 43.65 48.79
CA LYS A 211 -7.79 44.93 48.25
C LYS A 211 -6.66 45.41 47.35
N LEU A 212 -6.82 45.27 46.04
CA LEU A 212 -5.99 45.94 45.05
C LEU A 212 -6.06 47.43 45.41
N ARG A 213 -4.96 47.93 45.95
CA ARG A 213 -4.69 49.35 46.15
C ARG A 213 -3.53 49.71 45.24
#